data_AF-A0A353RWH2-F1
#
_entry.id   AF-A0A353RWH2-F1
#
_cell.length_a   1.000
_cell.length_b   1.000
_cell.length_c   1.000
_cell.angle_alpha   90.00
_cell.angle_beta   90.00
_cell.angle_gamma   90.00
#
_symmetry.space_group_name_H-M   'P 1'
#
loop_
_entity.id
_entity.type
_entity.pdbx_description
1 polymer ?
#
loop_
_entity_poly.entity_id
_entity_poly.type
_entity_poly.pdbx_seq_one_letter_code
_entity_poly.pdbx_strand_id
1 'polypeptide(L)'
;MINFESQHFQKITFQKQQIDQFLQSARHDLKIAEGSDVPDVVFKFGYDALLKLGIALIAQKGYKIRSKAGHHIKILEKLSQLLQDEDIVILGNKMRQERNINLYDGGFFVGEKDSHEYLEFIKSIFKKTNA
;
A
#
# COMPACT_ATOMS: atom_id res chain seq x y z
N MET A 1 0.43 18.04 12.58
CA MET A 1 1.67 17.23 12.57
C MET A 1 1.27 15.77 12.64
N ILE A 2 1.77 14.90 11.76
CA ILE A 2 1.40 13.47 11.77
C ILE A 2 2.07 12.80 12.97
N ASN A 3 1.29 12.17 13.84
CA ASN A 3 1.81 11.40 14.96
C ASN A 3 2.27 10.02 14.48
N PHE A 4 3.44 9.56 14.92
CA PHE A 4 3.94 8.20 14.67
C PHE A 4 4.07 7.48 16.00
N GLU A 5 3.10 6.61 16.32
CA GLU A 5 3.00 5.95 17.62
C GLU A 5 4.15 4.94 17.82
N SER A 6 4.93 5.09 18.89
CA SER A 6 6.14 4.28 19.15
C SER A 6 5.89 2.77 19.25
N GLN A 7 4.66 2.39 19.62
CA GLN A 7 4.22 0.99 19.66
C GLN A 7 4.20 0.32 18.28
N HIS A 8 3.96 1.10 17.23
CA HIS A 8 3.86 0.68 15.83
C HIS A 8 5.05 1.13 14.97
N PHE A 9 5.69 2.25 15.32
CA PHE A 9 6.74 2.86 14.53
C PHE A 9 8.04 2.98 15.32
N GLN A 10 9.16 2.93 14.60
CA GLN A 10 10.49 3.19 15.14
C GLN A 10 11.12 4.33 14.34
N LYS A 11 11.68 5.33 15.03
CA LYS A 11 12.45 6.39 14.37
C LYS A 11 13.78 5.83 13.87
N ILE A 12 14.07 6.03 12.59
CA ILE A 12 15.27 5.54 11.90
C ILE A 12 15.71 6.58 10.88
N THR A 13 17.02 6.78 10.74
CA THR A 13 17.58 7.56 9.64
C THR A 13 17.76 6.65 8.42
N PHE A 14 17.01 6.91 7.36
CA PHE A 14 17.16 6.22 6.08
C PHE A 14 18.10 6.98 5.17
N GLN A 15 18.95 6.25 4.44
CA GLN A 15 19.69 6.85 3.34
C GLN A 15 18.75 7.11 2.17
N LYS A 16 19.00 8.17 1.39
CA LYS A 16 18.21 8.50 0.20
C LYS A 16 18.07 7.30 -0.76
N GLN A 17 19.17 6.58 -0.99
CA GLN A 17 19.18 5.40 -1.84
C GLN A 17 18.22 4.29 -1.35
N GLN A 18 18.06 4.12 -0.05
CA GLN A 18 17.12 3.13 0.51
C GLN A 18 15.66 3.54 0.27
N ILE A 19 15.35 4.83 0.41
CA ILE A 19 14.03 5.37 0.07
C ILE A 19 13.74 5.19 -1.42
N ASP A 20 14.71 5.47 -2.28
CA ASP A 20 14.58 5.30 -3.73
C ASP A 20 14.31 3.84 -4.11
N GLN A 21 14.98 2.88 -3.44
CA GLN A 21 14.72 1.45 -3.59
C GLN A 21 13.30 1.05 -3.18
N PHE A 22 12.78 1.60 -2.08
CA PHE A 22 11.38 1.34 -1.67
C PHE A 22 10.39 1.86 -2.70
N LEU A 23 10.60 3.09 -3.21
CA LEU A 23 9.76 3.66 -4.26
C LEU A 23 9.85 2.84 -5.57
N GLN A 24 11.04 2.40 -5.95
CA GLN A 24 11.23 1.54 -7.12
C GLN A 24 10.50 0.21 -6.97
N SER A 25 10.55 -0.40 -5.78
CA SER A 25 9.81 -1.64 -5.49
C SER A 25 8.29 -1.43 -5.58
N ALA A 26 7.78 -0.32 -5.07
CA ALA A 26 6.37 0.04 -5.19
C ALA A 26 5.93 0.22 -6.65
N ARG A 27 6.72 0.96 -7.45
CA ARG A 27 6.48 1.14 -8.89
C ARG A 27 6.55 -0.17 -9.68
N HIS A 28 7.47 -1.06 -9.31
CA HIS A 28 7.62 -2.35 -9.97
C HIS A 28 6.36 -3.20 -9.83
N ASP A 29 5.80 -3.28 -8.62
CA ASP A 29 4.55 -4.00 -8.38
C ASP A 29 3.38 -3.35 -9.12
N LEU A 30 3.28 -2.01 -9.12
CA LEU A 30 2.25 -1.31 -9.90
C LEU A 30 2.33 -1.69 -11.38
N LYS A 31 3.54 -1.71 -11.95
CA LYS A 31 3.74 -2.09 -13.36
C LYS A 31 3.31 -3.53 -13.65
N ILE A 32 3.51 -4.46 -12.71
CA ILE A 32 3.03 -5.84 -12.86
C ILE A 32 1.49 -5.86 -12.86
N ALA A 33 0.86 -5.12 -11.96
CA ALA A 33 -0.59 -5.00 -11.91
C ALA A 33 -1.16 -4.38 -13.19
N GLU A 34 -0.54 -3.32 -13.72
CA GLU A 34 -0.95 -2.67 -14.97
C GLU A 34 -0.79 -3.54 -16.21
N GLY A 35 0.17 -4.47 -16.21
CA GLY A 35 0.46 -5.35 -17.34
C GLY A 35 -0.28 -6.69 -17.34
N SER A 36 -1.24 -6.89 -16.43
CA SER A 36 -1.92 -8.16 -16.23
C SER A 36 -3.41 -8.06 -16.49
N ASP A 37 -3.95 -9.02 -17.25
CA ASP A 37 -5.39 -9.19 -17.43
C ASP A 37 -6.00 -10.18 -16.41
N VAL A 38 -5.18 -10.79 -15.55
CA VAL A 38 -5.64 -11.71 -14.50
C VAL A 38 -6.05 -10.89 -13.26
N PRO A 39 -7.35 -10.87 -12.86
CA PRO A 39 -7.85 -10.01 -11.77
C PRO A 39 -7.11 -10.20 -10.44
N ASP A 40 -6.77 -11.43 -10.09
CA ASP A 40 -6.08 -11.71 -8.84
C ASP A 40 -4.63 -11.23 -8.83
N VAL A 41 -3.98 -11.22 -10.00
CA VAL A 41 -2.63 -10.66 -10.17
C VAL A 41 -2.69 -9.14 -10.04
N VAL A 42 -3.68 -8.50 -10.69
CA VAL A 42 -3.94 -7.06 -10.57
C VAL A 42 -4.15 -6.69 -9.10
N PHE A 43 -5.03 -7.41 -8.41
CA PHE A 43 -5.33 -7.17 -7.00
C PHE A 43 -4.10 -7.35 -6.11
N LYS A 44 -3.39 -8.48 -6.24
CA LYS A 44 -2.24 -8.80 -5.40
C LYS A 44 -1.14 -7.77 -5.53
N PHE A 45 -0.69 -7.53 -6.77
CA PHE A 45 0.40 -6.60 -7.01
C PHE A 45 -0.03 -5.14 -6.80
N GLY A 46 -1.29 -4.80 -7.08
CA GLY A 46 -1.84 -3.48 -6.77
C GLY A 46 -1.83 -3.19 -5.26
N TYR A 47 -2.31 -4.13 -4.44
CA TYR A 47 -2.30 -3.98 -2.99
C TYR A 47 -0.89 -3.91 -2.43
N ASP A 48 0.03 -4.76 -2.91
CA ASP A 48 1.44 -4.74 -2.50
C ASP A 48 2.10 -3.41 -2.90
N ALA A 49 1.82 -2.88 -4.10
CA ALA A 49 2.29 -1.57 -4.54
C ALA A 49 1.84 -0.44 -3.61
N LEU A 50 0.55 -0.43 -3.21
CA LEU A 50 -0.01 0.55 -2.27
C LEU A 50 0.69 0.50 -0.91
N LEU A 51 0.90 -0.70 -0.35
CA LEU A 51 1.59 -0.86 0.93
C LEU A 51 3.06 -0.43 0.85
N LYS A 52 3.76 -0.81 -0.23
CA LYS A 52 5.17 -0.43 -0.45
C LYS A 52 5.32 1.09 -0.63
N LEU A 53 4.39 1.74 -1.34
CA LEU A 53 4.35 3.20 -1.44
C LEU A 53 4.18 3.84 -0.05
N GLY A 54 3.24 3.33 0.75
CA GLY A 54 3.06 3.75 2.14
C GLY A 54 4.34 3.61 2.97
N ILE A 55 5.03 2.46 2.89
CA ILE A 55 6.31 2.24 3.56
C ILE A 55 7.37 3.26 3.10
N ALA A 56 7.46 3.55 1.80
CA ALA A 56 8.41 4.50 1.27
C ALA A 56 8.17 5.92 1.80
N LEU A 57 6.93 6.40 1.82
CA LEU A 57 6.61 7.74 2.33
C LEU A 57 6.76 7.84 3.85
N ILE A 58 6.46 6.77 4.59
CA ILE A 58 6.73 6.68 6.03
C ILE A 58 8.25 6.76 6.29
N ALA A 59 9.06 6.05 5.48
CA ALA A 59 10.51 6.11 5.57
C ALA A 59 11.07 7.51 5.25
N GLN A 60 10.49 8.24 4.29
CA GLN A 60 10.82 9.64 4.03
C GLN A 60 10.61 10.56 5.24
N LYS A 61 9.69 10.21 6.14
CA LYS A 61 9.50 10.93 7.42
C LYS A 61 10.45 10.47 8.53
N GLY A 62 11.36 9.52 8.25
CA GLY A 62 12.32 8.98 9.22
C GLY A 62 11.74 7.92 10.15
N TYR A 63 10.72 7.18 9.70
CA TYR A 63 10.08 6.14 10.50
C TYR A 63 10.06 4.79 9.78
N LYS A 64 10.16 3.72 10.55
CA LYS A 64 9.98 2.33 10.11
C LYS A 64 8.77 1.74 10.81
N ILE A 65 7.86 1.14 10.03
CA ILE A 65 6.76 0.35 10.58
C ILE A 65 7.32 -0.94 11.21
N ARG A 66 6.82 -1.30 12.39
CA ARG A 66 7.11 -2.58 13.03
C ARG A 66 6.19 -3.64 12.45
N SER A 67 6.75 -4.79 12.08
CA SER A 67 6.00 -5.93 11.52
C SER A 67 5.23 -6.68 12.62
N LYS A 68 4.20 -6.03 13.18
CA LYS A 68 3.28 -6.59 14.19
C LYS A 68 1.88 -6.77 13.58
N ALA A 69 1.00 -7.49 14.26
CA ALA A 69 -0.41 -7.58 13.86
C ALA A 69 -1.00 -6.17 13.65
N GLY A 70 -1.75 -5.99 12.55
CA GLY A 70 -2.35 -4.71 12.17
C GLY A 70 -1.41 -3.70 11.50
N HIS A 71 -0.16 -4.05 11.20
CA HIS A 71 0.77 -3.11 10.56
C HIS A 71 0.28 -2.57 9.20
N HIS A 72 -0.45 -3.35 8.39
CA HIS A 72 -1.06 -2.85 7.15
C HIS A 72 -2.04 -1.71 7.42
N ILE A 73 -2.87 -1.83 8.46
CA ILE A 73 -3.82 -0.78 8.85
C ILE A 73 -3.04 0.50 9.17
N LYS A 74 -1.94 0.39 9.93
CA LYS A 74 -1.10 1.53 10.27
C LYS A 74 -0.38 2.12 9.06
N ILE A 75 0.02 1.32 8.08
CA ILE A 75 0.57 1.83 6.81
C ILE A 75 -0.49 2.66 6.09
N LEU A 76 -1.72 2.15 5.94
CA LEU A 76 -2.83 2.82 5.27
C LEU A 76 -3.24 4.12 5.98
N GLU A 77 -3.35 4.10 7.31
CA GLU A 77 -3.63 5.29 8.11
C GLU A 77 -2.58 6.40 7.88
N LYS A 78 -1.28 6.07 7.91
CA LYS A 78 -0.24 7.08 7.70
C LYS A 78 -0.18 7.53 6.25
N LEU A 79 -0.37 6.63 5.28
CA LEU A 79 -0.44 6.99 3.87
C LEU A 79 -1.60 7.97 3.60
N SER A 80 -2.79 7.70 4.15
CA SER A 80 -3.95 8.59 4.13
C SER A 80 -3.64 9.96 4.73
N GLN A 81 -3.02 10.01 5.91
CA GLN A 81 -2.64 11.27 6.56
C GLN A 81 -1.56 12.04 5.78
N LEU A 82 -0.62 11.34 5.16
CA LEU A 82 0.45 11.94 4.35
C LEU A 82 -0.08 12.56 3.06
N LEU A 83 -1.09 11.95 2.45
CA LEU A 83 -1.70 12.40 1.19
C LEU A 83 -3.01 13.17 1.36
N GLN A 84 -3.48 13.34 2.60
CA GLN A 84 -4.75 13.98 2.95
C GLN A 84 -5.94 13.39 2.18
N ASP A 85 -5.99 12.06 2.16
CA ASP A 85 -6.97 11.30 1.37
C ASP A 85 -7.52 10.14 2.21
N GLU A 86 -8.76 10.29 2.68
CA GLU A 86 -9.43 9.31 3.54
C GLU A 86 -9.84 8.04 2.78
N ASP A 87 -9.99 8.11 1.45
CA ASP A 87 -10.35 6.95 0.62
C ASP A 87 -9.28 5.86 0.69
N ILE A 88 -8.03 6.23 0.98
CA ILE A 88 -6.92 5.29 1.24
C ILE A 88 -7.20 4.36 2.41
N VAL A 89 -7.79 4.88 3.50
CA VAL A 89 -8.17 4.01 4.63
C VAL A 89 -9.38 3.16 4.26
N ILE A 90 -10.36 3.72 3.56
CA ILE A 90 -11.60 3.04 3.20
C ILE A 90 -11.32 1.89 2.23
N LEU A 91 -10.79 2.20 1.04
CA LEU A 91 -10.52 1.23 -0.01
C LEU A 91 -9.35 0.31 0.36
N GLY A 92 -8.30 0.84 0.98
CA GLY A 92 -7.17 0.02 1.43
C GLY A 92 -7.58 -1.02 2.48
N ASN A 93 -8.52 -0.70 3.39
CA ASN A 93 -9.04 -1.69 4.32
C ASN A 93 -9.99 -2.69 3.65
N LYS A 94 -10.78 -2.28 2.65
CA LYS A 94 -11.58 -3.21 1.84
C LYS A 94 -10.67 -4.24 1.18
N MET A 95 -9.61 -3.81 0.49
CA MET A 95 -8.59 -4.70 -0.10
C MET A 95 -7.91 -5.59 0.95
N ARG A 96 -7.57 -5.06 2.13
CA ARG A 96 -6.99 -5.86 3.22
C ARG A 96 -7.92 -6.99 3.68
N GLN A 97 -9.22 -6.70 3.80
CA GLN A 97 -10.23 -7.67 4.23
C GLN A 97 -10.43 -8.74 3.16
N GLU A 98 -10.56 -8.34 1.89
CA GLU A 98 -10.66 -9.27 0.76
C GLU A 98 -9.44 -10.18 0.66
N ARG A 99 -8.23 -9.64 0.81
CA ARG A 99 -6.99 -10.43 0.86
C ARG A 99 -7.05 -11.50 1.96
N ASN A 100 -7.58 -11.14 3.13
CA ASN A 100 -7.67 -12.07 4.25
C ASN A 100 -8.72 -13.17 3.98
N ILE A 101 -9.91 -12.80 3.51
CA ILE A 101 -10.95 -13.76 3.10
C ILE A 101 -10.38 -14.73 2.06
N ASN A 102 -9.75 -14.20 1.01
CA ASN A 102 -9.20 -15.02 -0.07
C ASN A 102 -8.08 -15.96 0.40
N LEU A 103 -7.33 -15.59 1.46
CA LEU A 103 -6.26 -16.41 2.01
C LEU A 103 -6.77 -17.54 2.93
N TYR A 104 -7.83 -17.30 3.69
CA TYR A 104 -8.28 -18.20 4.76
C TYR A 104 -9.55 -18.99 4.42
N ASP A 105 -10.41 -18.48 3.54
CA ASP A 105 -11.72 -19.07 3.22
C ASP A 105 -11.73 -19.83 1.88
N GLY A 106 -10.56 -20.03 1.26
CA GLY A 106 -10.39 -20.88 0.06
C GLY A 106 -10.92 -20.28 -1.25
N GLY A 107 -11.41 -19.05 -1.25
CA GLY A 107 -11.89 -18.34 -2.44
C GLY A 107 -10.84 -17.40 -3.01
N PHE A 108 -10.10 -17.81 -4.04
CA PHE A 108 -9.18 -16.91 -4.76
C PHE A 108 -9.90 -16.35 -5.99
N PHE A 109 -10.87 -15.45 -5.77
CA PHE A 109 -11.59 -14.82 -6.88
C PHE A 109 -11.89 -13.35 -6.57
N VAL A 110 -11.05 -12.46 -7.08
CA VAL A 110 -11.39 -11.03 -7.19
C VAL A 110 -12.14 -10.81 -8.50
N GLY A 111 -13.29 -10.14 -8.44
CA GLY A 111 -14.05 -9.80 -9.64
C GLY A 111 -13.26 -8.88 -10.56
N GLU A 112 -13.40 -9.06 -11.88
CA GLU A 112 -12.74 -8.22 -12.89
C GLU A 112 -13.02 -6.73 -12.64
N LYS A 113 -14.28 -6.38 -12.37
CA LYS A 113 -14.69 -5.01 -12.03
C LYS A 113 -13.97 -4.46 -10.80
N ASP A 114 -13.95 -5.22 -9.69
CA ASP A 114 -13.28 -4.79 -8.46
C ASP A 114 -11.77 -4.62 -8.69
N SER A 115 -11.14 -5.54 -9.43
CA SER A 115 -9.70 -5.46 -9.73
C SER A 115 -9.35 -4.21 -10.54
N HIS A 116 -10.20 -3.82 -11.50
CA HIS A 116 -10.03 -2.61 -12.29
C HIS A 116 -10.24 -1.35 -11.45
N GLU A 117 -11.29 -1.30 -10.63
CA GLU A 117 -11.55 -0.18 -9.72
C GLU A 117 -10.39 0.02 -8.74
N TYR A 118 -9.83 -1.06 -8.19
CA TYR A 118 -8.65 -0.99 -7.34
C TYR A 118 -7.42 -0.49 -8.07
N LEU A 119 -7.16 -0.98 -9.29
CA LEU A 119 -6.02 -0.54 -10.06
C LEU A 119 -6.08 0.96 -10.37
N GLU A 120 -7.23 1.46 -10.81
CA GLU A 120 -7.40 2.89 -11.09
C GLU A 120 -7.28 3.74 -9.82
N PHE A 121 -7.84 3.27 -8.71
CA PHE A 121 -7.63 3.89 -7.41
C PHE A 121 -6.14 3.99 -7.05
N ILE A 122 -5.39 2.88 -7.13
CA ILE A 122 -3.96 2.85 -6.79
C ILE A 122 -3.16 3.77 -7.72
N LYS A 123 -3.43 3.75 -9.03
CA LYS A 123 -2.81 4.67 -10.00
C LYS A 123 -3.05 6.13 -9.62
N SER A 124 -4.24 6.47 -9.15
CA SER A 124 -4.54 7.82 -8.67
C SER A 124 -3.68 8.22 -7.46
N ILE A 125 -3.39 7.27 -6.55
CA ILE A 125 -2.53 7.51 -5.38
C ILE A 125 -1.08 7.74 -5.80
N PHE A 126 -0.54 6.92 -6.72
CA PHE A 126 0.82 7.12 -7.25
C PHE A 126 0.98 8.49 -7.91
N LYS A 127 -0.01 8.93 -8.71
CA LYS A 127 -0.02 10.27 -9.33
C LYS A 127 0.08 11.40 -8.30
N LYS A 128 -0.58 11.28 -7.13
CA LYS A 128 -0.50 12.29 -6.05
C LYS A 128 0.90 12.41 -5.44
N THR A 129 1.74 11.39 -5.58
CA THR A 129 3.07 11.34 -4.97
C THR A 129 4.21 11.82 -5.88
N ASN A 130 3.91 12.21 -7.13
CA ASN A 130 4.92 12.37 -8.20
C ASN A 130 5.88 11.16 -8.27
N ALA A 131 5.41 9.97 -7.89
CA ALA A 131 6.19 8.74 -7.81
C ALA A 131 5.70 7.72 -8.82
#